data_AF-A0A7V0V7Q2-F1
#
_entry.id   AF-A0A7V0V7Q2-F1
#
_cell.length_a   1.000
_cell.length_b   1.000
_cell.length_c   1.000
_cell.angle_alpha   90.00
_cell.angle_beta   90.00
_cell.angle_gamma   90.00
#
_symmetry.space_group_name_H-M   'P 1'
#
loop_
_entity.id
_entity.type
_entity.pdbx_description
1 polymer ?
#
loop_
_entity_poly.entity_id
_entity_poly.type
_entity_poly.pdbx_seq_one_letter_code
_entity_poly.pdbx_strand_id
1 'polypeptide(L)'
;MRTPRASYEFLLEVYRKFNEHNGFLLSAGVAFFAFFSLFPLLIFMGIALGFVLEDEATRDQILDFVFRNFPVGASLVEGTIRALIANRSSAGFIALIALLWSGTNLFGSLALGLNDVYEVKETRNLAKLKLVSVGVYFIIIALFLISFAAVSVASVFRDEVLSLV
;
A
#
# COMPACT_ATOMS: atom_id res chain seq x y z
N MET A 1 -12.67 33.65 -23.28
CA MET A 1 -13.70 33.22 -22.32
C MET A 1 -14.39 31.99 -22.90
N ARG A 2 -14.20 30.79 -22.33
CA ARG A 2 -14.88 29.57 -22.78
C ARG A 2 -16.36 29.68 -22.40
N THR A 3 -17.26 29.57 -23.37
CA THR A 3 -18.70 29.72 -23.15
C THR A 3 -19.23 28.54 -22.32
N PRO A 4 -20.27 28.73 -21.50
CA PRO A 4 -20.83 27.67 -20.64
C PRO A 4 -21.33 26.43 -21.40
N ARG A 5 -21.59 26.54 -22.72
CA ARG A 5 -21.92 25.40 -23.59
C ARG A 5 -20.73 24.46 -23.84
N ALA A 6 -19.51 25.00 -23.94
CA ALA A 6 -18.30 24.22 -24.22
C ALA A 6 -17.93 23.28 -23.05
N SER A 7 -18.23 23.67 -21.81
CA SER A 7 -17.99 22.84 -20.62
C SER A 7 -18.94 21.64 -20.57
N TYR A 8 -20.20 21.82 -20.98
CA TYR A 8 -21.19 20.75 -21.01
C TYR A 8 -20.87 19.70 -22.08
N GLU A 9 -20.52 20.15 -23.29
CA GLU A 9 -20.09 19.26 -24.37
C GLU A 9 -18.86 18.44 -23.99
N PHE A 10 -17.88 19.07 -23.33
CA PHE A 10 -16.70 18.37 -22.83
C PHE A 10 -17.07 17.28 -21.81
N LEU A 11 -17.93 17.57 -20.83
CA LEU A 11 -18.36 16.57 -19.83
C LEU A 11 -19.12 15.41 -20.47
N LEU A 12 -19.99 15.69 -21.44
CA LEU A 12 -20.69 14.65 -22.19
C LEU A 12 -19.73 13.76 -22.97
N GLU A 13 -18.73 14.35 -23.62
CA GLU A 13 -17.74 13.60 -24.40
C GLU A 13 -16.84 12.74 -23.49
N VAL A 14 -16.42 13.26 -22.34
CA VAL A 14 -15.71 12.48 -21.31
C VAL A 14 -16.57 11.31 -20.81
N TYR A 15 -17.85 11.54 -20.51
CA TYR A 15 -18.75 10.48 -20.06
C TYR A 15 -18.99 9.43 -21.16
N ARG A 16 -19.12 9.86 -22.41
CA ARG A 16 -19.29 8.97 -23.56
C ARG A 16 -18.05 8.09 -23.75
N LYS A 17 -16.86 8.70 -23.80
CA LYS A 17 -15.60 7.95 -23.88
C LYS A 17 -15.42 7.01 -22.69
N PHE A 18 -15.73 7.45 -21.48
CA PHE A 18 -15.65 6.59 -20.29
C PHE A 18 -16.51 5.32 -20.43
N ASN A 19 -17.73 5.45 -20.97
CA ASN A 19 -18.59 4.30 -21.24
C ASN A 19 -18.11 3.45 -22.42
N GLU A 20 -17.60 4.06 -23.50
CA GLU A 20 -17.00 3.34 -24.64
C GLU A 20 -15.83 2.43 -24.18
N HIS A 21 -15.08 2.88 -23.16
CA HIS A 21 -13.97 2.15 -22.53
C HIS A 21 -14.40 1.22 -21.40
N ASN A 22 -15.69 0.92 -21.20
CA ASN A 22 -16.18 0.14 -20.06
C ASN A 22 -15.64 0.63 -18.70
N GLY A 23 -15.52 1.96 -18.55
CA GLY A 23 -14.81 2.58 -17.41
C GLY A 23 -15.36 2.16 -16.05
N PHE A 24 -16.67 1.89 -15.94
CA PHE A 24 -17.27 1.36 -14.71
C PHE A 24 -16.71 -0.02 -14.33
N LEU A 25 -16.56 -0.93 -15.30
CA LEU A 25 -16.04 -2.27 -15.05
C LEU A 25 -14.55 -2.22 -14.68
N LEU A 26 -13.77 -1.43 -15.42
CA LEU A 26 -12.34 -1.27 -15.15
C LEU A 26 -12.08 -0.62 -13.79
N SER A 27 -12.78 0.46 -13.47
CA SER A 27 -12.66 1.13 -12.16
C SER A 27 -13.12 0.25 -11.00
N ALA A 28 -14.19 -0.52 -11.17
CA ALA A 28 -14.62 -1.50 -10.18
C ALA A 28 -13.55 -2.59 -9.94
N GLY A 29 -12.89 -3.07 -11.00
CA GLY A 29 -11.76 -4.00 -10.88
C GLY A 29 -10.60 -3.42 -10.08
N VAL A 30 -10.20 -2.17 -10.38
CA VAL A 30 -9.14 -1.46 -9.65
C VAL A 30 -9.53 -1.30 -8.17
N ALA A 31 -10.74 -0.85 -7.89
CA ALA A 31 -11.23 -0.65 -6.53
C ALA A 31 -11.27 -1.97 -5.74
N PHE A 32 -11.72 -3.06 -6.36
CA PHE A 32 -11.74 -4.39 -5.76
C PHE A 32 -10.33 -4.85 -5.37
N PHE A 33 -9.37 -4.77 -6.30
CA PHE A 33 -8.00 -5.20 -6.00
C PHE A 33 -7.30 -4.28 -5.02
N ALA A 34 -7.61 -2.98 -5.03
CA ALA A 34 -7.11 -2.03 -4.04
C ALA A 34 -7.59 -2.42 -2.64
N PHE A 35 -8.90 -2.58 -2.47
CA PHE A 35 -9.49 -2.99 -1.20
C PHE A 35 -8.98 -4.36 -0.75
N PHE A 36 -8.88 -5.33 -1.65
CA PHE A 36 -8.35 -6.65 -1.36
C PHE A 36 -6.89 -6.61 -0.88
N SER A 37 -6.06 -5.74 -1.46
CA SER A 37 -4.65 -5.58 -1.06
C SER A 37 -4.46 -4.97 0.33
N LEU A 38 -5.49 -4.31 0.89
CA LEU A 38 -5.43 -3.75 2.24
C LEU A 38 -5.29 -4.85 3.30
N PHE A 39 -5.93 -6.01 3.13
CA PHE A 39 -5.86 -7.07 4.15
C PHE A 39 -4.45 -7.64 4.30
N PRO A 40 -3.78 -8.11 3.22
CA PRO A 40 -2.38 -8.53 3.34
C PRO A 40 -1.44 -7.42 3.81
N LEU A 41 -1.69 -6.17 3.41
CA LEU A 41 -0.90 -5.03 3.85
C LEU A 41 -0.99 -4.83 5.36
N LEU A 42 -2.21 -4.80 5.91
CA LEU A 42 -2.44 -4.62 7.34
C LEU A 42 -1.84 -5.76 8.16
N ILE A 43 -1.97 -7.01 7.69
CA ILE A 43 -1.36 -8.17 8.34
C ILE A 43 0.17 -8.06 8.31
N PHE A 44 0.74 -7.72 7.14
CA PHE A 44 2.18 -7.54 7.00
C PHE A 44 2.70 -6.42 7.92
N MET A 45 1.98 -5.29 8.01
CA MET A 45 2.31 -4.20 8.92
C MET A 45 2.26 -4.65 10.39
N GLY A 46 1.22 -5.38 10.80
CA GLY A 46 1.11 -5.91 12.15
C GLY A 46 2.27 -6.86 12.50
N ILE A 47 2.69 -7.69 11.55
CA ILE A 47 3.83 -8.60 11.72
C ILE A 47 5.16 -7.82 11.73
N ALA A 48 5.30 -6.79 10.90
CA ALA A 48 6.44 -5.90 10.92
C ALA A 48 6.60 -5.22 12.30
N LEU A 49 5.50 -4.84 12.94
CA LEU A 49 5.53 -4.37 14.34
C LEU A 49 6.06 -5.44 15.29
N GLY A 50 5.77 -6.72 15.05
CA GLY A 50 6.32 -7.83 15.82
C GLY A 50 7.86 -7.92 15.79
N PHE A 51 8.52 -7.42 14.74
CA PHE A 51 9.98 -7.30 14.69
C PHE A 51 10.49 -6.11 15.51
N VAL A 52 9.77 -5.00 15.51
CA VAL A 52 10.11 -3.80 16.32
C VAL A 52 9.89 -4.06 17.81
N LEU A 53 8.81 -4.76 18.14
CA LEU A 53 8.40 -5.12 19.51
C LEU A 53 9.18 -6.30 20.10
N GLU A 54 10.13 -6.88 19.36
CA GLU A 54 11.05 -7.87 19.90
C GLU A 54 11.97 -7.27 20.96
N ASP A 55 12.34 -5.99 20.82
CA ASP A 55 13.07 -5.25 21.83
C ASP A 55 12.22 -5.04 23.09
N GLU A 56 12.68 -5.56 24.23
CA GLU A 56 11.93 -5.54 25.48
C GLU A 56 11.66 -4.12 25.97
N ALA A 57 12.63 -3.20 25.83
CA ALA A 57 12.47 -1.82 26.26
C ALA A 57 11.35 -1.12 25.47
N THR A 58 11.33 -1.27 24.15
CA THR A 58 10.28 -0.73 23.27
C THR A 58 8.92 -1.37 23.55
N ARG A 59 8.89 -2.69 23.76
CA ARG A 59 7.67 -3.43 24.09
C ARG A 59 7.05 -2.94 25.38
N ASP A 60 7.84 -2.82 26.44
CA ASP A 60 7.36 -2.46 27.76
C ASP A 60 6.85 -1.01 27.79
N GLN A 61 7.50 -0.08 27.07
CA GLN A 61 7.01 1.29 26.88
C GLN A 61 5.62 1.34 26.22
N ILE A 62 5.41 0.51 25.18
CA ILE A 62 4.13 0.45 24.46
C ILE A 62 3.05 -0.19 25.33
N LEU A 63 3.37 -1.28 26.04
CA LEU A 63 2.43 -1.91 26.96
C LEU A 63 2.04 -0.94 28.07
N ASP A 64 2.99 -0.25 28.70
CA ASP A 64 2.72 0.78 29.71
C ASP A 64 1.76 1.86 29.21
N PHE A 65 1.98 2.34 27.98
CA PHE A 65 1.09 3.31 27.35
C PHE A 65 -0.32 2.74 27.18
N VAL A 66 -0.45 1.49 26.71
CA VAL A 66 -1.75 0.83 26.52
C VAL A 66 -2.45 0.58 27.85
N PHE A 67 -1.74 0.08 28.87
CA PHE A 67 -2.30 -0.16 30.21
C PHE A 67 -2.82 1.14 30.85
N ARG A 68 -2.14 2.27 30.66
CA ARG A 68 -2.55 3.57 31.21
C ARG A 68 -3.76 4.16 30.50
N ASN A 69 -3.87 4.01 29.18
CA ASN A 69 -4.92 4.66 28.39
C ASN A 69 -6.12 3.75 28.10
N PHE A 70 -5.92 2.43 28.07
CA PHE A 70 -6.92 1.43 27.69
C PHE A 70 -6.88 0.19 28.62
N PRO A 71 -7.12 0.35 29.93
CA PRO A 71 -6.94 -0.71 30.92
C PRO A 71 -7.81 -1.95 30.67
N VAL A 72 -9.01 -1.79 30.07
CA VAL A 72 -9.94 -2.89 29.80
C VAL A 72 -9.47 -3.80 28.66
N GLY A 73 -8.58 -3.33 27.78
CA GLY A 73 -8.09 -4.08 26.61
C GLY A 73 -6.63 -4.51 26.68
N ALA A 74 -5.90 -4.14 27.73
CA ALA A 74 -4.46 -4.27 27.74
C ALA A 74 -3.96 -5.73 27.73
N SER A 75 -4.68 -6.66 28.39
CA SER A 75 -4.36 -8.09 28.33
C SER A 75 -4.55 -8.70 26.93
N LEU A 76 -5.53 -8.22 26.17
CA LEU A 76 -5.73 -8.62 24.77
C LEU A 76 -4.59 -8.12 23.88
N VAL A 77 -4.15 -6.88 24.10
CA VAL A 77 -3.02 -6.29 23.37
C VAL A 77 -1.73 -7.04 23.69
N GLU A 78 -1.46 -7.34 24.96
CA GLU A 78 -0.29 -8.13 25.35
C GLU A 78 -0.29 -9.52 24.69
N GLY A 79 -1.42 -10.23 24.71
CA GLY A 79 -1.57 -11.52 24.04
C GLY A 79 -1.32 -11.43 22.53
N THR A 80 -1.82 -10.36 21.91
CA THR A 80 -1.61 -10.10 20.47
C THR A 80 -0.14 -9.82 20.15
N ILE A 81 0.53 -8.97 20.94
CA ILE A 81 1.95 -8.68 20.77
C ILE A 81 2.79 -9.95 20.91
N ARG A 82 2.54 -10.77 21.94
CA ARG A 82 3.23 -12.06 22.12
C ARG A 82 3.03 -12.99 20.92
N ALA A 83 1.80 -13.08 20.39
CA ALA A 83 1.49 -13.90 19.23
C ALA A 83 2.19 -13.40 17.95
N LEU A 84 2.24 -12.08 17.75
CA LEU A 84 2.94 -11.43 16.63
C LEU A 84 4.44 -11.72 16.70
N ILE A 85 5.07 -11.53 17.86
CA ILE A 85 6.51 -11.81 18.07
C ILE A 85 6.79 -13.30 17.82
N ALA A 86 5.99 -14.20 18.36
CA ALA A 86 6.22 -15.65 18.25
C ALA A 86 6.13 -16.17 16.80
N ASN A 87 5.22 -15.60 15.99
CA ASN A 87 4.98 -16.07 14.61
C ASN A 87 5.55 -15.14 13.54
N ARG A 88 6.35 -14.12 13.91
CA ARG A 88 6.76 -13.03 13.01
C ARG A 88 7.42 -13.50 11.72
N SER A 89 8.27 -14.53 11.78
CA SER A 89 9.00 -15.03 10.62
C SER A 89 8.10 -15.77 9.63
N SER A 90 7.35 -16.77 10.10
CA SER A 90 6.50 -17.62 9.26
C SER A 90 5.27 -16.86 8.75
N ALA A 91 4.55 -16.18 9.65
CA ALA A 91 3.42 -15.36 9.27
C ALA A 91 3.86 -14.19 8.39
N GLY A 92 5.02 -13.59 8.68
CA GLY A 92 5.54 -12.45 7.91
C GLY A 92 5.87 -12.83 6.48
N PHE A 93 6.48 -14.00 6.27
CA PHE A 93 6.74 -14.52 4.93
C PHE A 93 5.45 -14.79 4.14
N ILE A 94 4.44 -15.39 4.78
CA ILE A 94 3.14 -15.64 4.15
C ILE A 94 2.44 -14.32 3.81
N ALA A 95 2.43 -13.37 4.75
CA ALA A 95 1.85 -12.06 4.56
C ALA A 95 2.56 -11.27 3.45
N LEU A 96 3.89 -11.37 3.37
CA LEU A 96 4.67 -10.75 2.30
C LEU A 96 4.30 -11.33 0.94
N ILE A 97 4.23 -12.66 0.79
CA ILE A 97 3.82 -13.29 -0.47
C ILE A 97 2.40 -12.85 -0.86
N ALA A 98 1.46 -12.88 0.09
CA ALA A 98 0.09 -12.44 -0.14
C ALA A 98 0.02 -10.96 -0.54
N LEU A 99 0.81 -10.10 0.09
CA LEU A 99 0.92 -8.68 -0.23
C LEU A 99 1.51 -8.47 -1.62
N LEU A 100 2.60 -9.15 -1.97
CA LEU A 100 3.21 -9.03 -3.29
C LEU A 100 2.27 -9.51 -4.39
N TRP A 101 1.58 -10.62 -4.16
CA TRP A 101 0.61 -11.17 -5.10
C TRP A 101 -0.60 -10.24 -5.29
N SER A 102 -1.21 -9.77 -4.20
CA SER A 102 -2.36 -8.84 -4.25
C SER A 102 -1.98 -7.49 -4.86
N GLY A 103 -0.82 -6.93 -4.49
CA GLY A 103 -0.29 -5.70 -5.09
C GLY A 103 -0.07 -5.84 -6.59
N THR A 104 0.50 -6.96 -7.04
CA THR A 104 0.67 -7.22 -8.48
C THR A 104 -0.67 -7.27 -9.23
N ASN A 105 -1.74 -7.75 -8.61
CA ASN A 105 -3.08 -7.74 -9.20
C ASN A 105 -3.65 -6.31 -9.30
N LEU A 106 -3.48 -5.50 -8.25
CA LEU A 106 -3.86 -4.09 -8.26
C LEU A 106 -3.18 -3.31 -9.38
N PHE A 107 -1.85 -3.35 -9.44
CA PHE A 107 -1.09 -2.64 -10.48
C PHE A 107 -1.34 -3.19 -11.89
N GLY A 108 -1.61 -4.50 -12.01
CA GLY A 108 -2.06 -5.11 -13.26
C GLY A 108 -3.40 -4.56 -13.73
N SER A 109 -4.39 -4.48 -12.84
CA SER A 109 -5.71 -3.90 -13.16
C SER A 109 -5.62 -2.43 -13.51
N LEU A 110 -4.77 -1.67 -12.81
CA LEU A 110 -4.52 -0.26 -13.10
C LEU A 110 -3.89 -0.08 -14.48
N ALA A 111 -2.87 -0.88 -14.81
CA ALA A 111 -2.21 -0.84 -16.11
C ALA A 111 -3.18 -1.21 -17.24
N LEU A 112 -4.03 -2.20 -17.04
CA LEU A 112 -5.08 -2.57 -18.01
C LEU A 112 -6.05 -1.40 -18.25
N GLY A 113 -6.52 -0.75 -17.19
CA GLY A 113 -7.43 0.38 -17.33
C GLY A 113 -6.79 1.59 -18.01
N LEU A 114 -5.53 1.90 -17.67
CA LEU A 114 -4.79 2.98 -18.32
C LEU A 114 -4.51 2.67 -19.80
N ASN A 115 -4.08 1.46 -20.12
CA ASN A 115 -3.83 1.07 -21.50
C ASN A 115 -5.08 1.17 -22.36
N ASP A 116 -6.25 0.82 -21.82
CA ASP A 116 -7.53 0.93 -22.53
C ASP A 116 -7.89 2.40 -22.83
N VAL A 117 -7.81 3.26 -21.82
CA VAL A 117 -8.11 4.71 -21.96
C VAL A 117 -7.11 5.42 -22.88
N TYR A 118 -5.83 5.00 -22.88
CA TYR A 118 -4.81 5.53 -23.78
C TYR A 118 -4.78 4.83 -25.15
N GLU A 119 -5.74 3.95 -25.44
CA GLU A 119 -5.86 3.20 -26.71
C GLU A 119 -4.56 2.45 -27.09
N VAL A 120 -3.78 2.03 -26.08
CA VAL A 120 -2.53 1.29 -26.25
C VAL A 120 -2.88 -0.16 -26.57
N LYS A 121 -2.69 -0.57 -27.83
CA LYS A 121 -2.87 -1.96 -28.25
C LYS A 121 -1.86 -2.86 -27.56
N GLU A 122 -2.33 -3.63 -26.59
CA GLU A 122 -1.51 -4.59 -25.87
C GLU A 122 -1.20 -5.80 -26.76
N THR A 123 0.01 -5.85 -27.31
CA THR A 123 0.49 -6.95 -28.17
C THR A 123 1.25 -8.01 -27.37
N ARG A 124 1.54 -7.75 -26.09
CA ARG A 124 2.28 -8.68 -25.23
C ARG A 124 1.36 -9.78 -24.72
N ASN A 125 1.90 -11.00 -24.59
CA ASN A 125 1.18 -12.09 -23.95
C ASN A 125 0.92 -11.78 -22.45
N LEU A 126 -0.09 -12.45 -21.87
CA LEU A 126 -0.49 -12.25 -20.47
C LEU A 126 0.68 -12.40 -19.48
N ALA A 127 1.63 -13.30 -19.78
CA ALA A 127 2.83 -13.50 -18.96
C ALA A 127 3.77 -12.29 -18.97
N LYS A 128 4.07 -11.71 -20.14
CA LYS A 128 4.89 -10.49 -20.26
C LYS A 128 4.21 -9.30 -19.62
N LEU A 129 2.89 -9.17 -19.78
CA LEU A 129 2.12 -8.12 -19.11
C LEU A 129 2.24 -8.24 -17.59
N LYS A 130 2.06 -9.44 -17.04
CA LYS A 130 2.19 -9.70 -15.61
C LYS A 130 3.59 -9.41 -15.09
N LEU A 131 4.64 -9.80 -15.83
CA LEU A 131 6.03 -9.49 -15.48
C LEU A 131 6.29 -7.98 -15.43
N VAL A 132 5.74 -7.21 -16.37
CA VAL A 132 5.87 -5.76 -16.35
C VAL A 132 5.13 -5.16 -15.15
N SER A 133 3.93 -5.63 -14.82
CA SER A 133 3.21 -5.20 -13.61
C SER A 133 3.99 -5.48 -12.33
N VAL A 134 4.62 -6.66 -12.24
CA VAL A 134 5.53 -7.00 -11.13
C VAL A 134 6.72 -6.04 -11.09
N GLY A 135 7.35 -5.75 -12.23
CA GLY A 135 8.47 -4.82 -12.33
C GLY A 135 8.11 -3.41 -11.87
N VAL A 136 6.99 -2.86 -12.35
CA VAL A 136 6.49 -1.54 -11.93
C VAL A 136 6.21 -1.52 -10.43
N TYR A 137 5.59 -2.58 -9.90
CA TYR A 137 5.32 -2.69 -8.47
C TYR A 137 6.60 -2.65 -7.62
N PHE A 138 7.64 -3.40 -8.01
CA PHE A 138 8.93 -3.37 -7.32
C PHE A 138 9.65 -2.01 -7.44
N ILE A 139 9.54 -1.33 -8.58
CA ILE A 139 10.06 0.04 -8.74
C ILE A 139 9.38 0.99 -7.75
N ILE A 140 8.05 0.93 -7.62
CA ILE A 140 7.30 1.76 -6.68
C ILE A 140 7.70 1.46 -5.24
N ILE A 141 7.84 0.18 -4.87
CA ILE A 141 8.34 -0.22 -3.54
C ILE A 141 9.75 0.33 -3.31
N ALA A 142 10.65 0.20 -4.28
CA ALA A 142 12.02 0.69 -4.15
C ALA A 142 12.05 2.21 -3.96
N LEU A 143 11.27 2.96 -4.74
CA LEU A 143 11.13 4.41 -4.59
C LEU A 143 10.57 4.79 -3.22
N PHE A 144 9.57 4.05 -2.72
CA PHE A 144 9.03 4.25 -1.38
C PHE A 144 10.08 4.02 -0.29
N LEU A 145 10.85 2.93 -0.38
CA LEU A 145 11.92 2.61 0.57
C LEU A 145 13.04 3.64 0.53
N ILE A 146 13.44 4.11 -0.65
CA ILE A 146 14.43 5.19 -0.81
C ILE A 146 13.91 6.49 -0.17
N SER A 147 12.65 6.84 -0.43
CA SER A 147 12.02 8.02 0.18
C SER A 147 11.97 7.91 1.69
N PHE A 148 11.63 6.74 2.24
CA PHE A 148 11.58 6.50 3.67
C PHE A 148 12.98 6.58 4.30
N ALA A 149 13.98 5.98 3.67
CA ALA A 149 15.37 6.05 4.11
C ALA A 149 15.89 7.50 4.12
N ALA A 150 15.57 8.28 3.08
CA ALA A 150 15.93 9.70 3.03
C ALA A 150 15.32 10.51 4.18
N VAL A 151 14.06 10.26 4.52
CA VAL A 151 13.38 10.90 5.66
C VAL A 151 14.02 10.49 6.99
N SER A 152 14.30 9.19 7.18
CA SER A 152 14.92 8.65 8.40
C SER A 152 16.33 9.24 8.64
N VAL A 153 17.13 9.33 7.59
CA VAL A 153 18.45 9.98 7.65
C VAL A 153 18.29 11.46 8.03
N ALA A 154 17.37 12.18 7.38
CA ALA A 154 17.11 13.58 7.68
C ALA A 154 16.63 13.83 9.12
N SER A 155 15.86 12.90 9.72
CA SER A 155 15.46 13.03 11.13
C SER A 155 16.62 12.86 12.10
N VAL A 156 17.51 11.87 11.87
CA VAL A 156 18.67 11.65 12.75
C VAL A 156 19.62 12.86 12.71
N PHE A 157 19.90 13.39 11.52
CA PHE A 157 20.72 14.60 11.38
C PHE A 157 20.09 15.83 12.06
N ARG A 158 18.76 15.95 12.03
CA ARG A 158 18.05 17.03 12.72
C ARG A 158 18.25 16.94 14.24
N ASP A 159 18.11 15.75 14.81
CA ASP A 159 18.23 15.54 16.25
C ASP A 159 19.66 15.82 16.75
N GLU A 160 20.66 15.43 15.95
CA GLU A 160 22.08 15.69 16.25
C GLU A 160 22.40 17.20 16.23
N VAL A 161 21.90 17.95 15.24
CA VAL A 161 22.09 19.41 15.15
C VAL A 161 21.38 20.15 16.28
N LEU A 162 20.16 19.73 16.67
CA LEU A 162 19.43 20.34 17.78
C LEU A 162 20.11 20.07 19.14
N SER A 163 20.89 18.99 19.27
CA SER A 163 21.65 18.73 20.49
C SER A 163 22.91 19.61 20.66
N LEU A 164 23.35 20.27 19.58
CA LEU A 164 24.53 21.14 19.55
C LEU A 164 24.22 22.64 19.76
N VAL A 165 22.94 23.03 19.77
CA VAL A 165 22.45 24.41 19.97
C VAL A 165 21.77 24.53 21.33
#